data_AF-A0AAJ3RGG2-F1
#
_entry.id   AF-A0AAJ3RGG2-F1
#
_cell.length_a   1.000
_cell.length_b   1.000
_cell.length_c   1.000
_cell.angle_alpha   90.00
_cell.angle_beta   90.00
_cell.angle_gamma   90.00
#
_symmetry.space_group_name_H-M   'P 1'
#
loop_
_entity.id
_entity.type
_entity.pdbx_description
1 polymer ?
#
loop_
_entity_poly.entity_id
_entity_poly.type
_entity_poly.pdbx_seq_one_letter_code
_entity_poly.pdbx_strand_id
1 'polypeptide(L)'
;MNKAIDIQYLCHLIYQTFSIPVHFLSTNNDILYEFISNDSCSPFYSSKKEQLNDLYQKNDPYNFPLIKTNRYLENFVLIHIVDHEYMEGTLIIGSSAYPRLSEDMVIELMNEFAHNCNKG
;
A
#
# COMPACT_ATOMS: atom_id res chain seq x y z
N MET A 1 -24.85 20.03 -8.34
CA MET A 1 -23.64 19.81 -9.16
C MET A 1 -22.64 19.11 -8.26
N ASN A 2 -22.67 17.78 -8.21
CA ASN A 2 -21.68 17.01 -7.44
C ASN A 2 -20.37 17.15 -8.19
N LYS A 3 -19.40 17.86 -7.61
CA LYS A 3 -18.02 17.77 -8.10
C LYS A 3 -17.57 16.35 -7.81
N ALA A 4 -17.42 15.54 -8.85
CA ALA A 4 -16.71 14.27 -8.73
C ALA A 4 -15.38 14.57 -8.02
N ILE A 5 -15.08 13.79 -6.99
CA ILE A 5 -13.82 13.94 -6.26
C ILE A 5 -12.73 13.59 -7.25
N ASP A 6 -11.81 14.52 -7.49
CA ASP A 6 -10.60 14.23 -8.26
C ASP A 6 -9.70 13.34 -7.40
N ILE A 7 -9.75 12.03 -7.65
CA ILE A 7 -9.01 11.02 -6.91
C ILE A 7 -7.51 11.25 -7.01
N GLN A 8 -7.01 11.68 -8.17
CA GLN A 8 -5.61 11.97 -8.36
C GLN A 8 -5.18 13.13 -7.45
N TYR A 9 -5.99 14.19 -7.39
CA TYR A 9 -5.74 15.32 -6.49
C TYR A 9 -5.83 14.93 -5.00
N LEU A 10 -6.79 14.07 -4.62
CA LEU A 10 -6.89 13.54 -3.26
C LEU A 10 -5.63 12.75 -2.88
N CYS A 11 -5.17 11.85 -3.75
CA CYS A 11 -3.95 11.08 -3.53
C CYS A 11 -2.75 12.00 -3.34
N HIS A 12 -2.63 13.02 -4.20
CA HIS A 12 -1.57 14.03 -4.11
C HIS A 12 -1.59 14.78 -2.78
N LEU A 13 -2.78 15.21 -2.33
CA LEU A 13 -2.95 15.96 -1.08
C LEU A 13 -2.57 15.12 0.15
N ILE A 14 -2.96 13.85 0.19
CA ILE A 14 -2.59 12.92 1.27
C ILE A 14 -1.07 12.76 1.31
N TYR A 15 -0.44 12.49 0.17
CA TYR A 15 1.00 12.37 0.07
C TYR A 15 1.72 13.64 0.53
N GLN A 16 1.32 14.81 0.04
CA GLN A 16 1.93 16.09 0.43
C GLN A 16 1.77 16.39 1.92
N THR A 17 0.65 16.01 2.52
CA THR A 17 0.35 16.31 3.93
C THR A 17 1.14 15.42 4.87
N PHE A 18 1.23 14.12 4.58
CA PHE A 18 1.80 13.14 5.52
C PHE A 18 3.18 12.64 5.12
N SER A 19 3.64 12.89 3.90
CA SER A 19 4.84 12.27 3.32
C SER A 19 4.83 10.73 3.40
N ILE A 20 3.63 10.14 3.31
CA ILE A 20 3.42 8.69 3.30
C ILE A 20 3.11 8.28 1.86
N PRO A 21 3.65 7.15 1.35
CA PRO A 21 3.33 6.63 0.02
C PRO A 21 1.82 6.49 -0.20
N VAL A 22 1.33 6.87 -1.38
CA VAL A 22 -0.08 6.75 -1.76
C VAL A 22 -0.21 6.15 -3.15
N HIS A 23 -1.06 5.14 -3.27
CA HIS A 23 -1.38 4.47 -4.53
C HIS A 23 -2.88 4.45 -4.75
N PHE A 24 -3.32 4.57 -6.01
CA PHE A 24 -4.70 4.29 -6.39
C PHE A 24 -4.71 3.15 -7.39
N LEU A 25 -5.42 2.08 -7.05
CA LEU A 25 -5.57 0.89 -7.88
C LEU A 25 -6.92 0.88 -8.59
N SER A 26 -6.93 0.43 -9.84
CA SER A 26 -8.15 0.04 -10.54
C SER A 26 -8.78 -1.20 -9.91
N THR A 27 -10.00 -1.54 -10.31
CA THR A 27 -10.68 -2.81 -9.95
C THR A 27 -9.94 -4.06 -10.43
N ASN A 28 -9.03 -3.94 -11.40
CA ASN A 28 -8.16 -5.02 -11.87
C ASN A 28 -6.79 -5.03 -11.16
N ASN A 29 -6.64 -4.26 -10.08
CA ASN A 29 -5.41 -4.06 -9.32
C ASN A 29 -4.24 -3.49 -10.16
N ASP A 30 -4.54 -2.70 -11.18
CA ASP A 30 -3.54 -1.92 -11.89
C ASP A 30 -3.32 -0.58 -11.20
N ILE A 31 -2.06 -0.17 -11.05
CA ILE A 31 -1.71 1.12 -10.44
C ILE A 31 -2.05 2.24 -11.43
N LEU A 32 -3.05 3.06 -11.09
CA LEU A 32 -3.48 4.21 -11.90
C LEU A 32 -2.75 5.49 -11.48
N TYR A 33 -2.62 5.71 -10.17
CA TYR A 33 -1.90 6.86 -9.61
C TYR A 33 -0.93 6.40 -8.54
N GLU A 34 0.22 7.07 -8.47
CA GLU A 34 1.28 6.77 -7.51
C GLU A 34 1.95 8.08 -7.07
N PHE A 35 2.09 8.25 -5.75
CA PHE A 35 2.81 9.36 -5.14
C PHE A 35 3.72 8.80 -4.04
N ILE A 36 5.02 8.77 -4.32
CA ILE A 36 6.05 8.22 -3.44
C ILE A 36 7.28 9.14 -3.47
N SER A 37 8.03 9.19 -2.37
CA SER A 37 9.26 10.01 -2.30
C SER A 37 10.45 9.31 -2.96
N ASN A 38 10.50 7.98 -2.86
CA ASN A 38 11.57 7.13 -3.42
C ASN A 38 10.94 5.97 -4.18
N ASP A 39 11.46 5.67 -5.38
CA ASP A 39 10.99 4.57 -6.23
C ASP A 39 11.51 3.17 -5.80
N SER A 40 11.93 3.05 -4.54
CA SER A 40 12.40 1.78 -4.00
C SER A 40 11.20 0.88 -3.73
N CYS A 41 11.01 -0.15 -4.56
CA CYS A 41 10.15 -1.27 -4.23
C CYS A 41 10.60 -1.87 -2.90
N SER A 42 9.65 -2.36 -2.10
CA SER A 42 10.00 -3.17 -0.94
C SER A 42 10.92 -4.32 -1.40
N PRO A 43 12.09 -4.50 -0.76
CA PRO A 43 13.07 -5.50 -1.18
C PRO A 43 12.60 -6.93 -0.93
N PHE A 44 11.46 -7.10 -0.26
CA PHE A 44 10.82 -8.37 0.01
C PHE A 44 9.85 -8.83 -1.08
N TYR A 45 9.65 -8.02 -2.11
CA TYR A 45 8.77 -8.31 -3.24
C TYR A 45 9.50 -8.12 -4.57
N SER A 46 9.14 -8.91 -5.57
CA SER A 46 9.69 -8.80 -6.92
C SER A 46 9.18 -7.56 -7.66
N SER A 47 8.02 -7.04 -7.24
CA SER A 47 7.43 -5.82 -7.80
C SER A 47 6.46 -5.17 -6.81
N LYS A 48 6.20 -3.87 -6.98
CA LYS A 48 5.16 -3.16 -6.22
C LYS A 48 3.77 -3.76 -6.44
N LYS A 49 3.47 -4.20 -7.66
CA LYS A 49 2.19 -4.84 -7.99
C LYS A 49 2.01 -6.11 -7.16
N GLU A 50 3.06 -6.91 -6.97
CA GLU A 50 3.04 -8.05 -6.06
C GLU A 50 2.78 -7.63 -4.61
N GLN A 51 3.50 -6.63 -4.11
CA GLN A 51 3.34 -6.10 -2.74
C GLN A 51 1.91 -5.64 -2.47
N LEU A 52 1.34 -4.82 -3.36
CA LEU A 52 -0.02 -4.28 -3.18
C LEU A 52 -1.08 -5.37 -3.35
N ASN A 53 -0.85 -6.37 -4.20
CA ASN A 53 -1.76 -7.51 -4.33
C ASN A 53 -1.77 -8.42 -3.09
N ASP A 54 -0.64 -8.55 -2.39
CA ASP A 54 -0.53 -9.32 -1.13
C ASP A 54 -1.42 -8.76 0.00
N LEU A 55 -1.88 -7.51 -0.14
CA LEU A 55 -2.78 -6.89 0.84
C LEU A 55 -4.21 -7.43 0.75
N TYR A 56 -4.65 -7.95 -0.39
CA TYR A 56 -6.05 -8.38 -0.60
C TYR A 56 -6.31 -9.78 -0.02
N GLN A 57 -7.44 -9.94 0.66
CA GLN A 57 -7.93 -11.22 1.18
C GLN A 57 -9.33 -11.51 0.60
N LYS A 58 -9.62 -12.79 0.38
CA LYS A 58 -10.86 -13.24 -0.28
C LYS A 58 -12.16 -12.74 0.37
N ASN A 59 -12.14 -12.44 1.66
CA ASN A 59 -13.32 -12.07 2.45
C ASN A 59 -13.25 -10.63 2.97
N ASP A 60 -12.44 -9.78 2.35
CA ASP A 60 -12.37 -8.37 2.73
C ASP A 60 -13.72 -7.67 2.50
N PRO A 61 -14.21 -6.90 3.48
CA PRO A 61 -15.39 -6.08 3.29
C PRO A 61 -15.05 -4.84 2.48
N TYR A 62 -15.94 -4.46 1.56
CA TYR A 62 -15.72 -3.34 0.63
C TYR A 62 -16.34 -2.01 1.09
N ASN A 63 -17.09 -2.02 2.20
CA ASN A 63 -17.92 -0.90 2.65
C ASN A 63 -17.30 -0.04 3.76
N PHE A 64 -16.04 -0.28 4.14
CA PHE A 64 -15.31 0.54 5.10
C PHE A 64 -13.78 0.47 4.89
N PRO A 65 -13.01 1.44 5.42
CA PRO A 65 -11.55 1.40 5.36
C PRO A 65 -10.93 0.21 6.09
N LEU A 66 -9.99 -0.49 5.47
CA LEU A 66 -9.24 -1.59 6.06
C LEU A 66 -7.87 -1.11 6.53
N ILE A 67 -7.47 -1.50 7.74
CA ILE A 67 -6.09 -1.34 8.20
C ILE A 67 -5.43 -2.71 8.13
N LYS A 68 -4.34 -2.81 7.38
CA LYS A 68 -3.66 -4.08 7.11
C LYS A 68 -2.18 -3.98 7.41
N THR A 69 -1.65 -5.07 7.95
CA THR A 69 -0.22 -5.29 8.12
C THR A 69 0.17 -6.46 7.23
N ASN A 70 1.16 -6.28 6.36
CA ASN A 70 1.68 -7.39 5.57
C ASN A 70 2.59 -8.29 6.42
N ARG A 71 3.04 -9.40 5.83
CA ARG A 71 3.94 -10.36 6.49
C ARG A 71 5.30 -9.76 6.92
N TYR A 72 5.67 -8.61 6.37
CA TYR A 72 6.91 -7.88 6.63
C TYR A 72 6.71 -6.67 7.55
N LEU A 73 5.58 -6.63 8.28
CA LEU A 73 5.27 -5.61 9.30
C LEU A 73 5.09 -4.19 8.76
N GLU A 74 4.88 -4.05 7.46
CA GLU A 74 4.47 -2.79 6.83
C GLU A 74 2.97 -2.59 7.02
N ASN A 75 2.56 -1.38 7.43
CA ASN A 75 1.16 -1.04 7.66
C ASN A 75 0.60 -0.21 6.52
N PHE A 76 -0.64 -0.53 6.15
CA PHE A 76 -1.39 0.07 5.06
C PHE A 76 -2.82 0.39 5.50
N VAL A 77 -3.37 1.47 4.95
CA VAL A 77 -4.80 1.76 4.99
C VAL A 77 -5.34 1.61 3.57
N LEU A 78 -6.36 0.78 3.40
CA LEU A 78 -7.05 0.57 2.14
C LEU A 78 -8.45 1.20 2.23
N ILE A 79 -8.80 2.03 1.27
CA ILE A 79 -10.10 2.68 1.19
C ILE A 79 -10.67 2.41 -0.20
N HIS A 80 -11.74 1.61 -0.25
CA HIS A 80 -12.45 1.38 -1.50
C HIS A 80 -13.26 2.64 -1.87
N ILE A 81 -13.03 3.15 -3.08
CA ILE A 81 -13.78 4.28 -3.61
C ILE A 81 -14.93 3.70 -4.45
N VAL A 82 -16.14 4.05 -4.04
CA VAL A 82 -17.38 3.60 -4.65
C VAL A 82 -18.17 4.81 -5.15
N ASP A 83 -18.62 4.76 -6.40
CA ASP A 83 -19.61 5.69 -6.94
C ASP A 83 -20.93 4.95 -7.11
N HIS A 84 -21.92 5.34 -6.31
CA HIS A 84 -23.18 4.62 -6.17
C HIS A 84 -22.99 3.12 -5.85
N GLU A 85 -23.19 2.25 -6.84
CA GLU A 85 -23.05 0.79 -6.73
C GLU A 85 -21.80 0.25 -7.46
N TYR A 86 -21.02 1.12 -8.09
CA TYR A 86 -19.83 0.75 -8.86
C TYR A 86 -18.56 1.06 -8.07
N MET A 87 -17.70 0.06 -7.92
CA MET A 87 -16.36 0.25 -7.37
C MET A 87 -15.47 0.92 -8.44
N GLU A 88 -14.96 2.10 -8.14
CA GLU A 88 -14.02 2.80 -9.04
C GLU A 88 -12.59 2.28 -8.85
N GLY A 89 -12.23 1.92 -7.61
CA GLY A 89 -10.90 1.44 -7.28
C GLY A 89 -10.62 1.43 -5.78
N THR A 90 -9.35 1.29 -5.43
CA THR A 90 -8.88 1.28 -4.05
C THR A 90 -7.77 2.29 -3.86
N LEU A 91 -7.97 3.24 -2.95
CA LEU A 91 -6.93 4.09 -2.41
C LEU A 91 -6.13 3.31 -1.36
N ILE A 92 -4.82 3.24 -1.52
CA ILE A 92 -3.89 2.59 -0.59
C ILE A 92 -2.94 3.66 -0.05
N ILE A 93 -2.91 3.80 1.27
CA ILE A 93 -2.02 4.72 2.00
C ILE A 93 -1.02 3.88 2.78
N GLY A 94 0.27 4.09 2.53
CA GLY A 94 1.37 3.28 3.02
C GLY A 94 2.20 2.70 1.87
N SER A 95 3.34 2.06 2.15
CA SER A 95 3.71 1.53 3.47
C SER A 95 4.13 2.58 4.50
N SER A 96 3.75 2.34 5.76
CA SER A 96 4.36 2.98 6.92
C SER A 96 5.01 1.90 7.81
N ALA A 97 6.26 2.12 8.20
CA ALA A 97 6.95 1.20 9.10
C ALA A 97 6.26 1.21 10.47
N TYR A 98 6.05 0.02 11.04
CA TYR A 98 5.54 -0.10 12.40
C TYR A 98 6.48 0.66 13.37
N PRO A 99 5.98 1.58 14.21
CA PRO A 99 6.85 2.46 15.00
C PRO A 99 7.64 1.75 16.11
N ARG A 100 7.55 0.41 16.23
CA ARG A 100 8.32 -0.39 17.18
C ARG A 100 8.67 -1.75 16.59
N LEU A 101 9.62 -1.82 15.66
CA LEU A 101 10.33 -3.07 15.44
C LEU A 101 11.07 -3.39 16.75
N SER A 102 10.84 -4.56 17.34
CA SER A 102 11.72 -5.05 18.41
C SER A 102 13.12 -5.28 17.83
N GLU A 103 14.16 -5.22 18.66
CA GLU A 103 15.52 -5.58 18.21
C GLU A 103 15.54 -6.97 17.55
N ASP A 104 14.78 -7.93 18.09
CA ASP A 104 14.64 -9.26 17.52
C ASP A 104 14.07 -9.25 16.09
N MET A 105 13.05 -8.43 15.82
CA MET A 105 12.49 -8.27 14.46
C MET A 105 13.50 -7.61 13.52
N VAL A 106 14.26 -6.62 13.99
CA VAL A 106 15.31 -5.98 13.18
C VAL A 106 16.37 -7.02 12.79
N ILE A 107 16.77 -7.88 13.72
CA ILE A 107 17.73 -8.95 13.48
C ILE A 107 17.18 -9.98 12.47
N GLU A 108 15.93 -10.41 12.62
CA GLU A 108 15.28 -11.33 11.66
C GLU A 108 15.21 -10.73 10.26
N LEU A 109 14.78 -9.48 10.12
CA LEU A 109 14.76 -8.75 8.86
C LEU A 109 16.15 -8.72 8.21
N MET A 110 17.19 -8.33 8.96
CA MET A 110 18.58 -8.29 8.46
C MET A 110 19.08 -9.66 7.98
N ASN A 111 18.68 -10.75 8.66
CA ASN A 111 19.06 -12.10 8.26
C ASN A 111 18.36 -12.55 6.97
N GLU A 112 17.06 -12.23 6.80
CA GLU A 112 16.35 -12.51 5.55
C GLU A 112 16.96 -11.76 4.36
N PHE A 113 17.31 -10.48 4.55
CA PHE A 113 18.04 -9.68 3.55
C PHE A 113 19.35 -10.33 3.11
N ALA A 114 20.20 -10.69 4.08
CA ALA A 114 21.50 -11.29 3.81
C ALA A 114 21.38 -12.64 3.08
N HIS A 115 20.35 -13.41 3.41
CA HIS A 115 20.09 -14.69 2.75
C HIS A 115 19.63 -14.51 1.29
N ASN A 116 18.85 -13.48 0.98
CA ASN A 116 18.40 -13.19 -0.39
C ASN A 116 19.53 -12.63 -1.27
N CYS A 117 20.51 -11.92 -0.71
CA CYS A 117 21.70 -11.46 -1.46
C CYS A 117 22.67 -12.61 -1.85
N ASN A 118 22.66 -13.73 -1.13
CA ASN A 118 23.56 -14.87 -1.39
C ASN A 118 23.01 -15.88 -2.42
N LYS A 119 21.85 -15.59 -3.03
CA LYS A 119 21.24 -16.44 -4.07
C LYS A 119 21.30 -15.84 -5.48
N GLY A 120 22.06 -14.76 -5.67
CA GLY A 120 22.36 -14.15 -6.97
C GLY A 120 23.66 -14.65 -7.57
#